data_AF-A0A2E1YH16-F1
#
_entry.id   AF-A0A2E1YH16-F1
#
_cell.length_a   1.000
_cell.length_b   1.000
_cell.length_c   1.000
_cell.angle_alpha   90.00
_cell.angle_beta   90.00
_cell.angle_gamma   90.00
#
_symmetry.space_group_name_H-M   'P 1'
#
loop_
_entity.id
_entity.type
_entity.pdbx_description
1 polymer ?
#
loop_
_entity_poly.entity_id
_entity_poly.type
_entity_poly.pdbx_seq_one_letter_code
_entity_poly.pdbx_strand_id
1 'polypeptide(L)'
;MVKSKFSLILILFILLLPSASSEVTITANSKENLVFVNSGENVTFNSLGIENSTSILWDFGRDINGPETRYSEQQNITHIVHASGRYNVTFTASYSDTQNVVKELILIVNYEENYQDSIVHNEALFFAIAGSELIMSAILGYWTQQIRKEKVYL
;
A
#
# COMPACT_ATOMS: atom_id res chain seq x y z
N MET A 1 50.07 44.30 24.35
CA MET A 1 49.23 44.51 23.15
C MET A 1 49.29 43.26 22.29
N VAL A 2 48.45 42.26 22.60
CA VAL A 2 48.46 40.96 21.91
C VAL A 2 47.73 41.11 20.58
N LYS A 3 48.47 41.05 19.48
CA LYS A 3 47.92 41.05 18.11
C LYS A 3 47.35 39.66 17.84
N SER A 4 46.05 39.48 18.06
CA SER A 4 45.33 38.28 17.62
C SER A 4 45.37 38.21 16.10
N LYS A 5 46.19 37.30 15.54
CA LYS A 5 46.22 37.01 14.11
C LYS A 5 45.01 36.12 13.81
N PHE A 6 43.88 36.74 13.50
CA PHE A 6 42.69 36.01 13.05
C PHE A 6 43.04 35.29 11.74
N SER A 7 43.07 33.95 11.76
CA SER A 7 43.51 33.13 10.64
C SER A 7 42.46 33.15 9.53
N LEU A 8 42.80 33.72 8.37
CA LEU A 8 41.92 33.78 7.19
C LEU A 8 41.49 32.38 6.69
N ILE A 9 42.30 31.36 6.99
CA ILE A 9 42.03 29.94 6.72
C ILE A 9 40.83 29.43 7.53
N LEU A 10 40.64 29.91 8.77
CA LEU A 10 39.50 29.51 9.60
C LEU A 10 38.19 30.06 9.04
N ILE A 11 38.21 31.28 8.49
CA ILE A 11 37.05 31.91 7.82
C ILE A 11 36.70 31.16 6.52
N LEU A 12 37.70 30.75 5.73
CA LEU A 12 37.47 29.98 4.51
C LEU A 12 36.86 28.60 4.81
N PHE A 13 37.27 27.96 5.91
CA PHE A 13 36.68 26.69 6.37
C PHE A 13 35.20 26.86 6.80
N ILE A 14 34.85 28.00 7.40
CA ILE A 14 33.47 28.34 7.78
C ILE A 14 32.60 28.62 6.54
N LEU A 15 33.16 29.23 5.49
CA LEU A 15 32.49 29.53 4.23
C LEU A 15 32.31 28.31 3.30
N LEU A 16 33.10 27.25 3.49
CA LEU A 16 32.99 25.99 2.73
C LEU A 16 32.13 24.93 3.42
N LEU A 17 31.57 25.19 4.61
CA LEU A 17 30.50 24.32 5.08
C LEU A 17 29.33 24.45 4.11
N PRO A 18 28.88 23.35 3.47
CA PRO A 18 27.66 23.40 2.70
C PRO A 18 26.58 23.87 3.67
N SER A 19 26.00 25.04 3.40
CA SER A 19 24.75 25.44 4.01
C SER A 19 23.69 24.51 3.41
N ALA A 20 23.66 23.27 3.90
CA ALA A 20 22.68 22.29 3.50
C ALA A 20 21.36 22.71 4.15
N SER A 21 20.70 23.70 3.56
CA SER A 21 19.25 23.74 3.61
C SER A 21 18.80 22.50 2.83
N SER A 22 18.70 21.37 3.54
CA SER A 22 18.14 20.15 2.97
C SER A 22 16.71 20.49 2.60
N GLU A 23 16.34 20.27 1.35
CA GLU A 23 14.95 20.32 0.95
C GLU A 23 14.17 19.29 1.78
N VAL A 24 12.93 19.63 2.15
CA VAL A 24 12.04 18.68 2.83
C VAL A 24 11.71 17.55 1.86
N THR A 25 12.07 16.32 2.22
CA THR A 25 11.78 15.12 1.42
C THR A 25 11.03 14.11 2.27
N ILE A 26 10.07 13.42 1.66
CA ILE A 26 9.30 12.35 2.29
C ILE A 26 9.48 11.04 1.54
N THR A 27 9.61 9.95 2.28
CA THR A 27 9.78 8.62 1.71
C THR A 27 8.86 7.62 2.40
N ALA A 28 8.40 6.62 1.65
CA ALA A 28 7.80 5.40 2.19
C ALA A 28 8.65 4.21 1.73
N ASN A 29 9.11 3.38 2.67
CA ASN A 29 10.05 2.27 2.41
C ASN A 29 11.30 2.71 1.62
N SER A 30 11.78 3.94 1.85
CA SER A 30 12.90 4.59 1.14
C SER A 30 12.65 4.91 -0.34
N LYS A 31 11.38 5.03 -0.77
CA LYS A 31 11.00 5.52 -2.10
C LYS A 31 10.16 6.79 -1.97
N GLU A 32 10.26 7.66 -2.96
CA GLU A 32 9.57 8.95 -3.02
C GLU A 32 8.41 8.91 -4.00
N ASN A 33 7.47 9.86 -3.86
CA ASN A 33 6.35 10.14 -4.77
C ASN A 33 5.31 9.04 -4.98
N LEU A 34 5.72 7.85 -5.44
CA LEU A 34 4.85 6.72 -5.75
C LEU A 34 5.47 5.42 -5.25
N VAL A 35 4.76 4.72 -4.37
CA VAL A 35 5.25 3.49 -3.74
C VAL A 35 4.21 2.39 -3.89
N PHE A 36 4.67 1.21 -4.30
CA PHE A 36 3.84 0.01 -4.38
C PHE A 36 4.22 -0.94 -3.27
N VAL A 37 3.22 -1.44 -2.55
CA VAL A 37 3.38 -2.40 -1.44
C VAL A 37 2.29 -3.45 -1.51
N ASN A 38 2.52 -4.59 -0.87
CA ASN A 38 1.49 -5.62 -0.76
C ASN A 38 0.67 -5.44 0.52
N SER A 39 -0.60 -5.87 0.46
CA SER A 39 -1.46 -5.95 1.64
C SER A 39 -0.79 -6.79 2.74
N GLY A 40 -0.75 -6.26 3.96
CA GLY A 40 -0.09 -6.88 5.11
C GLY A 40 1.40 -6.59 5.24
N GLU A 41 1.98 -5.75 4.37
CA GLU A 41 3.38 -5.34 4.46
C GLU A 41 3.57 -4.20 5.48
N ASN A 42 4.73 -4.18 6.12
CA ASN A 42 5.18 -3.04 6.94
C ASN A 42 5.66 -1.90 6.03
N VAL A 43 5.07 -0.73 6.20
CA VAL A 43 5.44 0.49 5.49
C VAL A 43 5.98 1.50 6.48
N THR A 44 7.23 1.89 6.29
CA THR A 44 7.91 2.91 7.09
C THR A 44 7.92 4.24 6.35
N PHE A 45 7.26 5.25 6.92
CA PHE A 45 7.24 6.63 6.46
C PHE A 45 8.31 7.42 7.18
N ASN A 46 9.10 8.19 6.43
CA ASN A 46 10.16 9.02 6.97
C ASN A 46 10.19 10.39 6.29
N SER A 47 10.48 11.42 7.08
CA SER A 47 10.67 12.80 6.62
C SER A 47 12.09 13.28 6.95
N LEU A 48 12.75 13.94 6.00
CA LEU A 48 14.08 14.53 6.13
C LEU A 48 14.01 16.04 5.82
N GLY A 49 15.00 16.80 6.28
CA GLY A 49 15.08 18.25 6.03
C GLY A 49 14.15 19.10 6.90
N ILE A 50 13.76 18.61 8.07
CA ILE A 50 12.80 19.27 8.98
C ILE A 50 13.43 19.90 10.23
N GLU A 51 14.75 20.14 10.21
CA GLU A 51 15.58 20.55 11.36
C GLU A 51 15.07 21.81 12.09
N ASN A 52 14.35 22.71 11.40
CA ASN A 52 13.82 23.96 11.96
C ASN A 52 12.29 23.97 12.08
N SER A 53 11.62 22.84 11.87
CA SER A 53 10.16 22.78 11.93
C SER A 53 9.67 22.85 13.37
N THR A 54 8.58 23.60 13.61
CA THR A 54 7.92 23.69 14.91
C THR A 54 6.97 22.53 15.14
N SER A 55 6.34 22.03 14.08
CA SER A 55 5.46 20.87 14.11
C SER A 55 5.46 20.15 12.78
N ILE A 56 5.15 18.85 12.82
CA ILE A 56 4.95 18.01 11.66
C ILE A 56 3.64 17.25 11.79
N LEU A 57 2.98 17.00 10.67
CA LEU A 57 1.76 16.23 10.62
C LEU A 57 1.71 15.40 9.34
N TRP A 58 1.53 14.10 9.52
CA TRP A 58 1.11 13.17 8.47
C TRP A 58 -0.41 13.05 8.49
N ASP A 59 -1.04 13.17 7.33
CA ASP A 59 -2.41 12.74 7.07
C ASP A 59 -2.38 11.66 5.99
N PHE A 60 -2.74 10.43 6.36
CA PHE A 60 -2.82 9.31 5.41
C PHE A 60 -4.11 9.33 4.57
N GLY A 61 -4.96 10.34 4.76
CA GLY A 61 -6.26 10.53 4.11
C GLY A 61 -7.38 9.64 4.66
N ARG A 62 -6.99 8.50 5.24
CA ARG A 62 -7.85 7.49 5.86
C ARG A 62 -7.09 6.75 6.95
N ASP A 63 -7.81 5.98 7.74
CA ASP A 63 -7.23 5.04 8.69
C ASP A 63 -6.37 4.00 7.96
N ILE A 64 -5.08 3.95 8.30
CA ILE A 64 -4.06 3.15 7.61
C ILE A 64 -3.85 1.78 8.25
N ASN A 65 -3.93 1.69 9.58
CA ASN A 65 -3.73 0.49 10.38
C ASN A 65 -4.78 0.40 11.51
N GLY A 66 -6.06 0.58 11.16
CA GLY A 66 -7.19 0.53 12.10
C GLY A 66 -7.67 1.92 12.56
N PRO A 67 -8.68 1.98 13.43
CA PRO A 67 -9.29 3.24 13.86
C PRO A 67 -8.27 4.17 14.51
N GLU A 68 -8.44 5.48 14.29
CA GLU A 68 -7.60 6.54 14.88
C GLU A 68 -6.13 6.54 14.40
N THR A 69 -5.84 5.89 13.26
CA THR A 69 -4.47 5.86 12.68
C THR A 69 -4.31 6.78 11.47
N ARG A 70 -5.31 7.61 11.17
CA ARG A 70 -5.27 8.55 10.04
C ARG A 70 -4.15 9.60 10.13
N TYR A 71 -3.81 10.05 11.35
CA TYR A 71 -2.84 11.13 11.56
C TYR A 71 -1.65 10.67 12.39
N SER A 72 -0.49 11.30 12.17
CA SER A 72 0.68 11.12 13.04
C SER A 72 1.59 12.35 13.06
N GLU A 73 2.18 12.64 14.21
CA GLU A 73 3.08 13.77 14.44
C GLU A 73 4.55 13.33 14.56
N GLN A 74 4.85 12.06 14.26
CA GLN A 74 6.18 11.48 14.38
C GLN A 74 6.96 11.60 13.07
N GLN A 75 8.27 11.80 13.17
CA GLN A 75 9.14 11.94 11.99
C GLN A 75 9.29 10.61 11.22
N ASN A 76 9.39 9.51 11.97
CA ASN A 76 9.53 8.16 11.46
C ASN A 76 8.42 7.28 12.05
N ILE A 77 7.59 6.72 11.19
CA ILE A 77 6.38 5.97 11.56
C ILE A 77 6.37 4.67 10.77
N THR A 78 5.97 3.57 11.41
CA THR A 78 5.77 2.29 10.70
C THR A 78 4.36 1.78 10.94
N HIS A 79 3.68 1.44 9.85
CA HIS A 79 2.33 0.88 9.87
C HIS A 79 2.27 -0.39 9.03
N ILE A 80 1.48 -1.37 9.46
CA ILE A 80 1.11 -2.52 8.63
C ILE A 80 -0.11 -2.11 7.82
N VAL A 81 -0.03 -2.15 6.50
CA VAL A 81 -1.11 -1.65 5.63
C VAL A 81 -1.92 -2.82 5.07
N HIS A 82 -3.13 -3.01 5.60
CA HIS A 82 -3.97 -4.17 5.23
C HIS A 82 -4.94 -3.89 4.09
N ALA A 83 -5.60 -2.73 4.07
CA ALA A 83 -6.61 -2.46 3.06
C ALA A 83 -5.94 -2.12 1.72
N SER A 84 -6.35 -2.83 0.66
CA SER A 84 -5.89 -2.54 -0.69
C SER A 84 -6.45 -1.22 -1.21
N GLY A 85 -5.76 -0.65 -2.19
CA GLY A 85 -6.17 0.60 -2.84
C GLY A 85 -5.13 1.70 -2.76
N ARG A 86 -5.57 2.91 -3.16
CA ARG A 86 -4.74 4.10 -3.24
C ARG A 86 -4.87 4.93 -1.96
N TYR A 87 -3.73 5.28 -1.38
CA TYR A 87 -3.61 6.20 -0.25
C TYR A 87 -2.91 7.47 -0.74
N ASN A 88 -3.55 8.62 -0.53
CA ASN A 88 -2.95 9.92 -0.74
C ASN A 88 -2.39 10.38 0.62
N VAL A 89 -1.08 10.25 0.80
CA VAL A 89 -0.40 10.62 2.03
C VAL A 89 0.11 12.04 1.90
N THR A 90 -0.32 12.90 2.81
CA THR A 90 0.10 14.30 2.86
C THR A 90 0.95 14.53 4.11
N PHE A 91 2.12 15.12 3.92
CA PHE A 91 2.99 15.55 5.00
C PHE A 91 3.02 17.07 5.05
N THR A 92 2.79 17.64 6.22
CA THR A 92 2.86 19.08 6.48
C THR A 92 3.89 19.36 7.55
N ALA A 93 4.91 20.14 7.21
CA ALA A 93 5.86 20.70 8.17
C ALA A 93 5.56 22.18 8.36
N SER A 94 5.31 22.60 9.60
CA SER A 94 5.09 24.00 9.98
C SER A 94 6.37 24.60 10.54
N TYR A 95 6.59 25.88 10.25
CA TYR A 95 7.75 26.63 10.71
C TYR A 95 7.25 27.92 11.37
N SER A 96 7.93 28.40 12.42
CA SER A 96 7.52 29.59 13.18
C SER A 96 7.48 30.86 12.32
N ASP A 97 8.42 30.97 11.38
CA ASP A 97 8.73 32.23 10.68
C ASP A 97 8.50 32.16 9.17
N THR A 98 8.10 31.00 8.64
CA THR A 98 7.91 30.76 7.21
C THR A 98 6.62 29.99 6.93
N GLN A 99 6.21 29.96 5.66
CA GLN A 99 5.05 29.19 5.24
C GLN A 99 5.27 27.69 5.46
N ASN A 100 4.17 26.98 5.73
CA ASN A 100 4.18 25.54 5.88
C ASN A 100 4.61 24.88 4.56
N VAL A 101 5.42 23.83 4.68
CA VAL A 101 5.82 23.00 3.55
C VAL A 101 4.92 21.79 3.50
N VAL A 102 4.25 21.59 2.36
CA VAL A 102 3.37 20.44 2.11
C VAL A 102 4.02 19.54 1.06
N LYS A 103 4.07 18.24 1.34
CA LYS A 103 4.58 17.20 0.42
C LYS A 103 3.56 16.08 0.32
N GLU A 104 3.45 15.47 -0.85
CA GLU A 104 2.50 14.40 -1.13
C GLU A 104 3.21 13.13 -1.59
N LEU A 105 2.69 11.98 -1.17
CA LEU A 105 3.16 10.66 -1.57
C LEU A 105 1.94 9.77 -1.84
N ILE A 106 1.98 9.05 -2.95
CA ILE A 106 0.94 8.10 -3.34
C ILE A 106 1.43 6.69 -2.97
N LEU A 107 0.71 6.04 -2.08
CA LEU A 107 0.94 4.62 -1.76
C LEU A 107 -0.16 3.78 -2.42
N ILE A 108 0.26 2.82 -3.24
CA ILE A 108 -0.61 1.86 -3.89
C ILE A 108 -0.42 0.50 -3.21
N VAL A 109 -1.47 0.07 -2.51
CA VAL A 109 -1.48 -1.22 -1.81
C VAL A 109 -2.15 -2.24 -2.71
N ASN A 110 -1.36 -3.19 -3.18
CA ASN A 110 -1.83 -4.28 -4.01
C ASN A 110 -2.33 -5.44 -3.14
N TYR A 111 -3.31 -6.17 -3.65
CA TYR A 111 -3.77 -7.41 -3.04
C TYR A 111 -3.58 -8.53 -4.05
N GLU A 112 -2.63 -9.41 -3.79
CA GLU A 112 -2.50 -10.65 -4.53
C GLU A 112 -3.38 -11.70 -3.86
N GLU A 113 -4.44 -12.10 -4.55
CA GLU A 113 -5.18 -13.30 -4.21
C GLU A 113 -4.26 -14.49 -4.48
N ASN A 114 -3.74 -15.09 -3.41
CA ASN A 114 -3.15 -16.41 -3.49
C ASN A 114 -4.30 -17.41 -3.72
N TYR A 115 -4.76 -17.52 -4.97
CA TYR A 115 -5.52 -18.69 -5.37
C TYR A 115 -4.64 -19.89 -5.06
N GLN A 116 -5.10 -20.71 -4.12
CA GLN A 116 -4.52 -22.02 -3.91
C GLN A 116 -4.76 -22.80 -5.20
N ASP A 117 -3.78 -22.77 -6.11
CA ASP A 117 -3.69 -23.59 -7.32
C ASP A 117 -3.59 -25.09 -7.02
N SER A 118 -3.88 -25.50 -5.77
CA SER A 118 -4.29 -26.87 -5.52
C SER A 118 -5.59 -27.09 -6.28
N ILE A 119 -5.51 -27.73 -7.45
CA ILE A 119 -6.63 -28.45 -8.03
C ILE A 119 -7.15 -29.32 -6.90
N VAL A 120 -8.26 -28.91 -6.28
CA VAL A 120 -8.89 -29.69 -5.23
C VAL A 120 -9.42 -30.92 -5.95
N HIS A 121 -8.66 -32.00 -5.91
CA HIS A 121 -9.08 -33.31 -6.39
C HIS A 121 -10.13 -33.83 -5.40
N ASN A 122 -11.32 -33.23 -5.46
CA ASN A 122 -12.45 -33.65 -4.66
C ASN A 122 -13.13 -34.77 -5.43
N GLU A 123 -12.71 -36.01 -5.14
CA GLU A 123 -13.30 -37.22 -5.71
C GLU A 123 -14.82 -37.21 -5.56
N ALA A 124 -15.35 -36.75 -4.41
CA ALA A 124 -16.79 -36.67 -4.18
C ALA A 124 -17.48 -35.67 -5.12
N LEU A 125 -16.84 -34.53 -5.42
CA LEU A 125 -17.36 -33.55 -6.37
C LEU A 125 -17.32 -34.09 -7.80
N PHE A 126 -16.25 -34.78 -8.17
CA PHE A 126 -16.17 -35.50 -9.45
C PHE A 126 -17.27 -36.55 -9.59
N PHE A 127 -17.47 -37.41 -8.58
CA PHE A 127 -18.53 -38.42 -8.57
C PHE A 127 -19.93 -37.80 -8.57
N ALA A 128 -20.14 -36.68 -7.86
CA ALA A 128 -21.42 -35.98 -7.86
C ALA A 128 -21.77 -35.45 -9.26
N ILE A 129 -20.82 -34.80 -9.94
CA ILE A 129 -21.03 -34.28 -11.30
C ILE A 129 -21.26 -35.43 -12.28
N ALA A 130 -20.34 -36.40 -12.35
CA ALA A 130 -20.44 -37.52 -13.28
C ALA A 130 -21.70 -38.37 -13.02
N GLY A 131 -22.03 -38.61 -11.75
CA GLY A 131 -23.25 -39.33 -11.37
C GLY A 131 -24.52 -38.59 -11.78
N SER A 132 -24.56 -37.27 -11.61
CA SER A 132 -25.70 -36.45 -12.03
C SER A 132 -25.93 -36.48 -13.53
N GLU A 133 -24.86 -36.48 -14.33
CA GLU A 133 -24.92 -36.56 -15.79
C GLU A 133 -25.48 -37.91 -16.26
N LEU A 134 -24.99 -39.02 -15.68
CA LEU A 134 -25.49 -40.35 -16.00
C LEU A 134 -26.97 -40.52 -15.64
N ILE A 135 -27.39 -40.04 -14.47
CA ILE A 135 -28.79 -40.09 -14.03
C ILE A 135 -29.67 -39.26 -14.95
N MET A 136 -29.24 -38.04 -15.30
CA MET A 136 -29.99 -37.16 -16.20
C MET A 136 -30.12 -37.77 -17.61
N SER A 137 -29.05 -38.36 -18.13
CA SER A 137 -29.04 -39.06 -19.42
C SER A 137 -29.99 -40.26 -19.43
N ALA A 138 -29.98 -41.08 -18.37
CA ALA A 138 -30.88 -42.22 -18.25
C ALA A 138 -32.36 -41.80 -18.18
N ILE A 139 -32.67 -40.76 -17.39
CA ILE A 139 -34.02 -40.19 -17.29
C ILE A 139 -34.48 -39.67 -18.65
N LEU A 140 -33.63 -38.91 -19.35
CA LEU A 140 -33.95 -38.37 -20.68
C LEU A 140 -34.19 -39.48 -21.70
N GLY A 141 -33.35 -40.52 -21.70
CA GLY A 141 -33.52 -41.70 -22.54
C GLY A 141 -34.83 -42.43 -22.27
N TYR A 142 -35.19 -42.61 -21.00
CA TYR A 142 -36.45 -43.21 -20.60
C TYR A 142 -37.66 -42.40 -21.10
N TRP A 143 -37.70 -41.09 -20.87
CA TRP A 143 -38.79 -40.23 -21.34
C TRP A 143 -38.90 -40.24 -22.86
N THR A 144 -37.77 -40.19 -23.57
CA THR A 144 -37.75 -40.23 -25.04
C THR A 144 -38.34 -41.55 -25.55
N GLN A 145 -38.07 -42.67 -24.88
CA GLN A 145 -38.65 -43.97 -25.23
C GLN A 145 -40.15 -44.03 -24.98
N GLN A 146 -40.64 -43.47 -23.86
CA GLN A 146 -42.07 -43.40 -23.57
C GLN A 146 -42.82 -42.58 -24.63
N ILE A 147 -42.32 -41.38 -24.94
CA ILE A 147 -42.90 -40.51 -25.98
C ILE A 147 -42.91 -41.22 -27.35
N ARG A 148 -41.83 -41.95 -27.69
CA ARG A 148 -41.77 -42.70 -28.95
C ARG A 148 -42.85 -43.78 -29.03
N LYS A 149 -43.10 -44.50 -27.93
CA LYS A 149 -44.17 -45.50 -27.88
C LYS A 149 -45.52 -44.84 -28.10
N GLU A 150 -45.83 -43.77 -27.37
CA GLU A 150 -47.12 -43.06 -27.50
C GLU A 150 -47.38 -42.55 -28.94
N LYS A 151 -46.36 -42.06 -29.65
CA LYS A 151 -46.48 -41.64 -31.05
C LYS A 151 -46.67 -42.77 -32.07
N VAL A 152 -46.33 -44.01 -31.74
CA VAL A 152 -46.53 -45.18 -32.62
C VAL A 152 -47.96 -45.72 -32.53
N TYR A 153 -48.69 -45.38 -31.46
CA TYR A 153 -50.07 -45.82 -31.24
C TYR A 153 -51.14 -44.78 -31.62
N LEU A 154 -50.75 -43.66 -32.24
CA LEU A 154 -51.61 -42.60 -32.79
C LEU A 154 -51.50 -42.59 -34.32
#